data_AF-A0AAX2AFU6-F1
#
_entry.id   AF-A0AAX2AFU6-F1
#
_cell.length_a   1.000
_cell.length_b   1.000
_cell.length_c   1.000
_cell.angle_alpha   90.00
_cell.angle_beta   90.00
_cell.angle_gamma   90.00
#
_symmetry.space_group_name_H-M   'P 1'
#
loop_
_entity.id
_entity.type
_entity.pdbx_description
1 polymer ?
#
loop_
_entity_poly.entity_id
_entity_poly.type
_entity_poly.pdbx_seq_one_letter_code
_entity_poly.pdbx_strand_id
1 'polypeptide(L)'
;MEINEKIQFIRNANNMNKKQFSELLEVSQPTITRYEDGERLPDFNFLKNLIEKLHINPDWIFFDVEPAFLDIDDNNISIQNQELIKDINLILTPDEFNKKLNDIFFEHVIDQITNEDEQKFSIVRKFFKTIKLEGHVPFRPLLFLYYIFRYVRDNNEELNSLKLDKSERPYQRYLLDLVRRYKVVSFKNNPAFTSQIKKEFEMSIEMNLKENECKSLIVNYDELIKKIESKMTTIIIYSHKKIDTKTLFPKQK
;
A
#
# COMPACT_ATOMS: atom_id res chain seq x y z
N MET A 1 -8.75 29.23 -4.93
CA MET A 1 -10.21 29.40 -5.04
C MET A 1 -10.80 29.34 -3.65
N GLU A 2 -11.88 30.06 -3.38
CA GLU A 2 -12.56 29.94 -2.09
C GLU A 2 -13.38 28.63 -2.02
N ILE A 3 -13.68 28.13 -0.82
CA ILE A 3 -14.31 26.81 -0.64
C ILE A 3 -15.70 26.72 -1.31
N ASN A 4 -16.46 27.82 -1.33
CA ASN A 4 -17.75 27.90 -1.99
C ASN A 4 -17.62 27.76 -3.52
N GLU A 5 -16.61 28.39 -4.12
CA GLU A 5 -16.30 28.27 -5.54
C GLU A 5 -15.83 26.85 -5.89
N LYS A 6 -15.04 26.22 -5.01
CA LYS A 6 -14.60 24.83 -5.19
C LYS A 6 -15.78 23.85 -5.16
N ILE A 7 -16.73 24.04 -4.26
CA ILE A 7 -17.95 23.21 -4.20
C ILE A 7 -18.77 23.36 -5.48
N GLN A 8 -18.92 24.60 -5.95
CA GLN A 8 -19.64 24.88 -7.20
C GLN A 8 -18.93 24.26 -8.41
N PHE A 9 -17.60 24.36 -8.47
CA PHE A 9 -16.77 23.71 -9.49
C PHE A 9 -16.98 22.19 -9.48
N ILE A 10 -16.93 21.55 -8.31
CA ILE A 10 -17.14 20.11 -8.16
C ILE A 10 -18.50 19.68 -8.73
N ARG A 11 -19.57 20.39 -8.37
CA ARG A 11 -20.92 20.09 -8.85
C ARG A 11 -21.02 20.23 -10.37
N ASN A 12 -20.47 21.31 -10.93
CA ASN A 12 -20.52 21.59 -12.36
C ASN A 12 -19.71 20.58 -13.17
N ALA A 13 -18.51 20.22 -12.70
CA ALA A 13 -17.66 19.22 -13.35
C ALA A 13 -18.31 17.82 -13.41
N ASN A 14 -19.18 17.51 -12.44
CA ASN A 14 -19.97 16.28 -12.43
C ASN A 14 -21.31 16.39 -13.20
N ASN A 15 -21.56 17.51 -13.89
CA ASN A 15 -22.79 17.78 -14.64
C ASN A 15 -24.08 17.63 -13.79
N MET A 16 -24.00 17.93 -12.50
CA MET A 16 -25.13 17.80 -11.58
C MET A 16 -25.85 19.14 -11.36
N ASN A 17 -27.18 19.09 -11.31
CA ASN A 17 -27.96 20.20 -10.79
C ASN A 17 -27.93 20.21 -9.24
N LYS A 18 -28.31 21.34 -8.62
CA LYS A 18 -28.28 21.49 -7.14
C LYS A 18 -29.12 20.45 -6.40
N LYS A 19 -30.21 19.95 -7.00
CA LYS A 19 -31.07 18.92 -6.41
C LYS A 19 -30.38 17.54 -6.41
N GLN A 20 -29.82 17.12 -7.55
CA GLN A 20 -29.06 15.88 -7.66
C GLN A 20 -27.86 15.87 -6.72
N PHE A 21 -27.16 17.01 -6.65
CA PHE A 21 -25.99 17.17 -5.77
C PHE A 21 -26.37 17.10 -4.29
N SER A 22 -27.49 17.71 -3.91
CA SER A 22 -27.98 17.65 -2.53
C SER A 22 -28.42 16.25 -2.13
N GLU A 23 -29.10 15.53 -3.03
CA GLU A 23 -29.50 14.13 -2.84
C GLU A 23 -28.27 13.21 -2.67
N LEU A 24 -27.26 13.36 -3.52
CA LEU A 24 -26.01 12.61 -3.43
C LEU A 24 -25.30 12.82 -2.08
N LEU A 25 -25.24 14.07 -1.61
CA LEU A 25 -24.51 14.46 -0.40
C LEU A 25 -25.36 14.36 0.88
N GLU A 26 -26.60 13.87 0.78
CA GLU A 26 -27.54 13.67 1.89
C GLU A 26 -27.85 14.97 2.66
N VAL A 27 -27.99 16.09 1.93
CA VAL A 27 -28.36 17.40 2.49
C VAL A 27 -29.53 18.00 1.72
N SER A 28 -30.14 19.05 2.28
CA SER A 28 -31.20 19.77 1.59
C SER A 28 -30.65 20.63 0.44
N GLN A 29 -31.41 20.81 -0.64
CA GLN A 29 -31.04 21.68 -1.75
C GLN A 29 -30.77 23.15 -1.31
N PRO A 30 -31.55 23.76 -0.39
CA PRO A 30 -31.20 25.07 0.16
C PRO A 30 -29.84 25.11 0.86
N THR A 31 -29.42 24.01 1.50
CA THR A 31 -28.09 23.91 2.13
C THR A 31 -26.97 24.03 1.09
N ILE A 32 -27.10 23.34 -0.06
CA ILE A 32 -26.14 23.47 -1.17
C ILE A 32 -26.06 24.92 -1.67
N THR A 33 -27.20 25.59 -1.86
CA THR A 33 -27.22 26.98 -2.31
C THR A 33 -26.45 27.88 -1.35
N ARG A 34 -26.70 27.78 -0.03
CA ARG A 34 -25.97 28.57 0.98
C ARG A 34 -24.48 28.30 1.01
N TYR A 35 -24.05 27.07 0.71
CA TYR A 35 -22.63 26.73 0.61
C TYR A 35 -21.98 27.32 -0.63
N GLU A 36 -22.61 27.21 -1.81
CA GLU A 36 -22.06 27.76 -3.06
C GLU A 36 -22.07 29.30 -3.09
N ASP A 37 -23.06 29.92 -2.45
CA ASP A 37 -23.18 31.37 -2.36
C ASP A 37 -22.27 31.96 -1.26
N GLY A 38 -21.61 31.11 -0.46
CA GLY A 38 -20.72 31.52 0.64
C GLY A 38 -21.46 32.05 1.89
N GLU A 39 -22.80 31.97 1.92
CA GLU A 39 -23.62 32.38 3.07
C GLU A 39 -23.38 31.52 4.32
N ARG A 40 -22.93 30.27 4.12
CA ARG A 40 -22.64 29.33 5.20
C ARG A 40 -21.39 28.51 4.88
N LEU A 41 -20.56 28.27 5.89
CA LEU A 41 -19.45 27.31 5.76
C LEU A 41 -19.95 25.85 5.79
N PRO A 42 -19.38 24.97 4.95
CA PRO A 42 -19.66 23.54 5.01
C PRO A 42 -19.26 22.95 6.35
N ASP A 43 -20.07 22.01 6.86
CA ASP A 43 -19.70 21.25 8.04
C ASP A 43 -18.86 20.02 7.68
N PHE A 44 -18.29 19.39 8.71
CA PHE A 44 -17.44 18.22 8.55
C PHE A 44 -18.15 17.06 7.84
N ASN A 45 -19.43 16.81 8.15
CA ASN A 45 -20.18 15.70 7.56
C ASN A 45 -20.39 15.92 6.06
N PHE A 46 -20.72 17.15 5.67
CA PHE A 46 -20.81 17.53 4.26
C PHE A 46 -19.47 17.33 3.54
N LEU A 47 -18.36 17.84 4.10
CA LEU A 47 -17.04 17.72 3.48
C LEU A 47 -16.58 16.26 3.36
N LYS A 48 -16.85 15.45 4.37
CA LYS A 48 -16.59 14.01 4.35
C LYS A 48 -17.37 13.34 3.22
N ASN A 49 -18.68 13.57 3.12
CA ASN A 49 -19.51 13.01 2.05
C ASN A 49 -19.07 13.48 0.67
N LEU A 50 -18.68 14.75 0.54
CA LEU A 50 -18.17 15.32 -0.69
C LEU A 50 -16.89 14.61 -1.15
N ILE A 51 -15.94 14.43 -0.24
CA ILE A 51 -14.67 13.74 -0.51
C ILE A 51 -14.90 12.28 -0.85
N GLU A 52 -15.68 11.55 -0.05
CA GLU A 52 -15.85 10.11 -0.21
C GLU A 52 -16.70 9.73 -1.43
N LYS A 53 -17.78 10.47 -1.71
CA LYS A 53 -18.73 10.11 -2.79
C LYS A 53 -18.34 10.60 -4.17
N LEU A 54 -17.57 11.70 -4.24
CA LEU A 54 -17.12 12.29 -5.49
C LEU A 54 -15.60 12.17 -5.69
N HIS A 55 -14.93 11.46 -4.78
CA HIS A 55 -13.50 11.17 -4.84
C HIS A 55 -12.67 12.45 -5.01
N ILE A 56 -12.98 13.46 -4.22
CA ILE A 56 -12.28 14.75 -4.26
C ILE A 56 -10.94 14.62 -3.55
N ASN A 57 -9.90 15.22 -4.13
CA ASN A 57 -8.60 15.32 -3.48
C ASN A 57 -8.70 16.27 -2.27
N PRO A 58 -8.47 15.80 -1.02
CA PRO A 58 -8.48 16.66 0.16
C PRO A 58 -7.45 17.78 0.07
N ASP A 59 -6.30 17.53 -0.55
CA ASP A 59 -5.25 18.53 -0.69
C ASP A 59 -5.63 19.64 -1.68
N TRP A 60 -6.45 19.31 -2.70
CA TRP A 60 -6.99 20.33 -3.60
C TRP A 60 -8.00 21.23 -2.89
N ILE A 61 -8.96 20.63 -2.17
CA ILE A 61 -10.05 21.42 -1.56
C ILE A 61 -9.54 22.34 -0.45
N PHE A 62 -8.56 21.90 0.35
CA PHE A 62 -8.02 22.69 1.47
C PHE A 62 -6.76 23.49 1.14
N PHE A 63 -5.93 23.05 0.19
CA PHE A 63 -4.60 23.63 -0.05
C PHE A 63 -4.31 23.97 -1.53
N ASP A 64 -5.30 23.85 -2.43
CA ASP A 64 -5.16 24.13 -3.87
C ASP A 64 -4.10 23.26 -4.60
N VAL A 65 -3.82 22.06 -4.08
CA VAL A 65 -2.92 21.09 -4.73
C VAL A 65 -3.68 20.26 -5.76
N GLU A 66 -3.34 20.37 -7.03
CA GLU A 66 -3.95 19.56 -8.11
C GLU A 66 -3.60 18.05 -8.02
N PRO A 67 -4.44 17.15 -8.58
CA PRO A 67 -5.72 17.39 -9.27
C PRO A 67 -6.91 17.54 -8.31
N ALA A 68 -8.02 18.12 -8.79
CA ALA A 68 -9.25 18.30 -8.01
C ALA A 68 -10.00 17.00 -7.73
N PHE A 69 -10.03 16.11 -8.72
CA PHE A 69 -10.64 14.79 -8.64
C PHE A 69 -9.54 13.75 -8.56
N LEU A 70 -9.67 12.83 -7.61
CA LEU A 70 -8.91 11.60 -7.60
C LEU A 70 -9.62 10.65 -8.57
N ASP A 71 -8.94 10.32 -9.66
CA ASP A 71 -9.46 9.31 -10.58
C ASP A 71 -9.71 8.01 -9.80
N ILE A 72 -10.96 7.53 -9.88
CA ILE A 72 -11.38 6.24 -9.29
C ILE A 72 -10.81 5.07 -10.12
N ASP A 73 -10.31 5.36 -11.32
CA ASP A 73 -9.65 4.36 -12.14
C ASP A 73 -8.32 3.97 -11.51
N ASP A 74 -8.35 2.83 -10.83
CA ASP A 74 -7.22 1.89 -10.66
C ASP A 74 -6.55 1.50 -12.01
N ASN A 75 -6.91 2.12 -13.14
CA ASN A 75 -6.41 1.86 -14.48
C ASN A 75 -5.83 3.12 -15.13
N ASN A 76 -4.67 3.58 -14.64
CA ASN A 76 -3.78 4.44 -15.42
C ASN A 76 -3.04 3.63 -16.50
N ILE A 77 -3.78 2.89 -17.34
CA ILE A 77 -3.26 2.06 -18.43
C ILE A 77 -3.71 2.72 -19.74
N SER A 78 -2.77 3.22 -20.54
CA SER A 78 -3.08 3.90 -21.81
C SER A 78 -3.85 2.98 -22.77
N ILE A 79 -4.61 3.57 -23.70
CA ILE A 79 -5.32 2.81 -24.75
C ILE A 79 -4.35 1.90 -25.52
N GLN A 80 -3.13 2.36 -25.78
CA GLN A 80 -2.10 1.52 -26.44
C GLN A 80 -1.73 0.30 -25.59
N ASN A 81 -1.62 0.47 -24.28
CA ASN A 81 -1.34 -0.63 -23.37
C ASN A 81 -2.53 -1.61 -23.30
N GLN A 82 -3.78 -1.12 -23.35
CA GLN A 82 -4.97 -1.99 -23.37
C GLN A 82 -5.02 -2.88 -24.61
N GLU A 83 -4.74 -2.33 -25.79
CA GLU A 83 -4.68 -3.12 -27.03
C GLU A 83 -3.55 -4.15 -26.97
N LEU A 84 -2.37 -3.77 -26.47
CA LEU A 84 -1.27 -4.70 -26.29
C LEU A 84 -1.61 -5.83 -25.30
N ILE A 85 -2.34 -5.53 -24.22
CA ILE A 85 -2.80 -6.53 -23.25
C ILE A 85 -3.78 -7.52 -23.91
N LYS A 86 -4.68 -7.04 -24.77
CA LYS A 86 -5.58 -7.90 -25.54
C LYS A 86 -4.80 -8.85 -26.45
N ASP A 87 -3.80 -8.32 -27.17
CA ASP A 87 -2.96 -9.12 -28.05
C ASP A 87 -2.16 -10.18 -27.28
N ILE A 88 -1.60 -9.82 -26.12
CA ILE A 88 -0.86 -10.74 -25.25
C ILE A 88 -1.77 -11.85 -24.71
N ASN A 89 -3.02 -11.53 -24.32
CA ASN A 89 -4.00 -12.52 -23.86
C ASN A 89 -4.43 -13.53 -24.93
N LEU A 90 -4.18 -13.24 -26.21
CA LEU A 90 -4.39 -14.21 -27.30
C LEU A 90 -3.23 -15.20 -27.44
N ILE A 91 -2.06 -14.90 -26.86
CA ILE A 91 -0.81 -15.66 -27.02
C ILE A 91 -0.43 -16.39 -25.73
N LEU A 92 -0.73 -15.79 -24.58
CA LEU A 92 -0.41 -16.33 -23.25
C LEU A 92 -1.68 -16.74 -22.51
N THR A 93 -1.54 -17.74 -21.65
CA THR A 93 -2.59 -18.00 -20.65
C THR A 93 -2.65 -16.88 -19.59
N PRO A 94 -3.80 -16.65 -18.93
CA PRO A 94 -3.91 -15.64 -17.88
C PRO A 94 -2.87 -15.79 -16.77
N ASP A 95 -2.52 -17.02 -16.38
CA ASP A 95 -1.53 -17.29 -15.35
C ASP A 95 -0.10 -16.90 -15.79
N GLU A 96 0.26 -17.20 -17.04
CA GLU A 96 1.56 -16.81 -17.61
C GLU A 96 1.67 -15.30 -17.78
N PHE A 97 0.57 -14.65 -18.17
CA PHE A 97 0.52 -13.19 -18.32
C PHE A 97 0.64 -12.49 -16.95
N ASN A 98 -0.13 -12.92 -15.96
CA ASN A 98 -0.06 -12.40 -14.59
C ASN A 98 1.34 -12.56 -13.99
N LYS A 99 1.98 -13.72 -14.20
CA LYS A 99 3.36 -13.95 -13.76
C LYS A 99 4.34 -12.96 -14.38
N LYS A 100 4.22 -12.67 -15.68
CA LYS A 100 5.08 -11.68 -16.37
C LYS A 100 4.83 -10.25 -15.90
N LEU A 101 3.58 -9.87 -15.64
CA LEU A 101 3.25 -8.55 -15.09
C LEU A 101 3.82 -8.38 -13.68
N ASN A 102 3.68 -9.40 -12.84
CA ASN A 102 4.30 -9.43 -11.52
C ASN A 102 5.82 -9.33 -11.62
N ASP A 103 6.44 -10.07 -12.54
CA ASP A 103 7.88 -10.00 -12.76
C ASP A 103 8.32 -8.56 -13.04
N ILE A 104 7.67 -7.87 -13.99
CA ILE A 104 7.93 -6.46 -14.34
C ILE A 104 7.74 -5.53 -13.14
N PHE A 105 6.60 -5.64 -12.44
CA PHE A 105 6.29 -4.83 -11.27
C PHE A 105 7.40 -4.97 -10.23
N PHE A 106 7.74 -6.21 -9.89
CA PHE A 106 8.71 -6.45 -8.86
C PHE A 106 10.14 -6.10 -9.29
N GLU A 107 10.53 -6.30 -10.56
CA GLU A 107 11.83 -5.79 -11.06
C GLU A 107 11.92 -4.29 -10.86
N HIS A 108 10.84 -3.55 -11.20
CA HIS A 108 10.81 -2.11 -11.01
C HIS A 108 10.87 -1.69 -9.54
N VAL A 109 10.10 -2.36 -8.67
CA VAL A 109 10.16 -2.16 -7.22
C VAL A 109 11.57 -2.39 -6.71
N ILE A 110 12.24 -3.43 -7.20
CA ILE A 110 13.56 -3.85 -6.76
C ILE A 110 14.67 -2.93 -7.29
N ASP A 111 14.59 -2.44 -8.53
CA ASP A 111 15.53 -1.46 -9.08
C ASP A 111 15.40 -0.09 -8.39
N GLN A 112 14.17 0.31 -8.04
CA GLN A 112 13.91 1.49 -7.20
C GLN A 112 14.39 1.31 -5.75
N ILE A 113 14.44 0.08 -5.23
CA ILE A 113 15.05 -0.23 -3.92
C ILE A 113 16.58 -0.07 -3.97
N THR A 114 17.20 -0.34 -5.13
CA THR A 114 18.66 -0.31 -5.30
C THR A 114 19.24 1.03 -5.74
N ASN A 115 18.48 1.91 -6.41
CA ASN A 115 18.96 3.20 -6.90
C ASN A 115 18.50 4.40 -6.04
N GLU A 116 19.35 5.42 -5.90
CA GLU A 116 19.19 6.52 -4.92
C GLU A 116 18.28 7.67 -5.35
N ASP A 117 17.78 7.71 -6.59
CA ASP A 117 17.07 8.87 -7.12
C ASP A 117 15.75 9.18 -6.38
N GLU A 118 15.67 10.38 -5.79
CA GLU A 118 14.64 10.78 -4.82
C GLU A 118 13.26 11.09 -5.41
N GLN A 119 13.09 11.16 -6.74
CA GLN A 119 11.91 11.81 -7.33
C GLN A 119 10.71 10.90 -7.66
N LYS A 120 10.82 9.57 -7.53
CA LYS A 120 9.70 8.64 -7.76
C LYS A 120 9.43 7.82 -6.50
N PHE A 121 8.41 8.21 -5.73
CA PHE A 121 8.16 7.70 -4.39
C PHE A 121 7.14 6.54 -4.37
N SER A 122 7.55 5.38 -3.87
CA SER A 122 6.67 4.26 -3.48
C SER A 122 6.63 4.10 -1.95
N ILE A 123 5.49 3.61 -1.44
CA ILE A 123 5.20 3.18 -0.06
C ILE A 123 6.31 2.28 0.51
N VAL A 124 6.88 1.43 -0.35
CA VAL A 124 7.99 0.52 -0.04
C VAL A 124 9.28 1.28 0.30
N ARG A 125 9.49 2.50 -0.24
CA ARG A 125 10.66 3.33 0.09
C ARG A 125 10.48 4.15 1.37
N LYS A 126 9.27 4.61 1.74
CA LYS A 126 9.04 5.15 3.10
C LYS A 126 9.42 4.10 4.14
N PHE A 127 8.98 2.86 3.90
CA PHE A 127 9.33 1.69 4.69
C PHE A 127 10.84 1.41 4.75
N PHE A 128 11.58 1.37 3.64
CA PHE A 128 13.03 1.11 3.65
C PHE A 128 13.92 2.30 4.03
N LYS A 129 13.48 3.56 3.83
CA LYS A 129 14.24 4.76 4.20
C LYS A 129 14.32 4.90 5.73
N THR A 130 13.25 4.57 6.46
CA THR A 130 13.29 4.56 7.93
C THR A 130 14.25 3.48 8.46
N ILE A 131 14.29 2.30 7.82
CA ILE A 131 15.15 1.20 8.25
C ILE A 131 16.63 1.39 7.85
N LYS A 132 16.92 2.22 6.84
CA LYS A 132 18.30 2.52 6.37
C LYS A 132 19.12 3.36 7.37
N LEU A 133 18.56 3.79 8.51
CA LEU A 133 19.24 4.70 9.44
C LEU A 133 20.01 4.06 10.62
N GLU A 134 20.11 2.73 10.74
CA GLU A 134 20.97 2.11 11.78
C GLU A 134 21.87 0.96 11.26
N GLY A 135 22.99 1.33 10.61
CA GLY A 135 24.22 0.52 10.60
C GLY A 135 24.79 0.08 9.25
N HIS A 136 26.10 -0.24 9.24
CA HIS A 136 26.96 -0.60 8.09
C HIS A 136 26.59 -1.88 7.31
N VAL A 137 25.40 -2.48 7.49
CA VAL A 137 25.03 -3.74 6.83
C VAL A 137 23.72 -3.55 6.03
N PRO A 138 23.79 -3.40 4.69
CA PRO A 138 22.67 -2.99 3.85
C PRO A 138 21.54 -4.03 3.70
N PHE A 139 21.71 -5.25 4.23
CA PHE A 139 20.80 -6.38 4.02
C PHE A 139 19.85 -6.66 5.20
N ARG A 140 19.96 -5.97 6.34
CA ARG A 140 19.18 -6.26 7.56
C ARG A 140 17.66 -6.14 7.39
N PRO A 141 17.12 -5.05 6.83
CA PRO A 141 15.70 -4.97 6.48
C PRO A 141 15.24 -6.03 5.47
N LEU A 142 16.09 -6.32 4.48
CA LEU A 142 15.80 -7.37 3.49
C LEU A 142 15.72 -8.76 4.14
N LEU A 143 16.62 -9.06 5.09
CA LEU A 143 16.58 -10.30 5.88
C LEU A 143 15.34 -10.38 6.77
N PHE A 144 14.87 -9.27 7.33
CA PHE A 144 13.64 -9.25 8.10
C PHE A 144 12.42 -9.61 7.24
N LEU A 145 12.30 -9.01 6.06
CA LEU A 145 11.25 -9.36 5.10
C LEU A 145 11.37 -10.79 4.60
N TYR A 146 12.60 -11.23 4.33
CA TYR A 146 12.89 -12.60 3.98
C TYR A 146 12.35 -13.56 5.04
N TYR A 147 12.55 -13.26 6.33
CA TYR A 147 12.02 -14.09 7.41
C TYR A 147 10.50 -14.03 7.53
N ILE A 148 9.88 -12.86 7.37
CA ILE A 148 8.42 -12.72 7.36
C ILE A 148 7.82 -13.63 6.27
N PHE A 149 8.25 -13.46 5.03
CA PHE A 149 7.65 -14.19 3.91
C PHE A 149 8.01 -15.68 3.96
N ARG A 150 9.20 -16.03 4.44
CA ARG A 150 9.51 -17.43 4.76
C ARG A 150 8.63 -18.01 5.86
N TYR A 151 8.31 -17.24 6.90
CA TYR A 151 7.37 -17.70 7.93
C TYR A 151 5.99 -17.95 7.31
N VAL A 152 5.50 -17.06 6.44
CA VAL A 152 4.23 -17.25 5.73
C VAL A 152 4.25 -18.53 4.90
N ARG A 153 5.31 -18.77 4.11
CA ARG A 153 5.49 -20.00 3.34
C ARG A 153 5.49 -21.25 4.24
N ASP A 154 6.27 -21.21 5.32
CA ASP A 154 6.49 -22.36 6.20
C ASP A 154 5.26 -22.64 7.11
N ASN A 155 4.31 -21.70 7.22
CA ASN A 155 3.08 -21.79 8.03
C ASN A 155 1.81 -21.58 7.18
N ASN A 156 1.72 -22.27 6.05
CA ASN A 156 0.61 -22.12 5.08
C ASN A 156 -0.79 -22.40 5.68
N GLU A 157 -0.89 -23.13 6.80
CA GLU A 157 -2.14 -23.32 7.54
C GLU A 157 -2.72 -22.01 8.11
N GLU A 158 -1.85 -21.10 8.58
CA GLU A 158 -2.26 -19.76 9.03
C GLU A 158 -2.79 -18.94 7.86
N LEU A 159 -2.15 -19.05 6.69
CA LEU A 159 -2.60 -18.40 5.46
C LEU A 159 -3.96 -18.94 4.99
N ASN A 160 -4.20 -20.25 5.08
CA ASN A 160 -5.48 -20.84 4.72
C ASN A 160 -6.61 -20.36 5.63
N SER A 161 -6.33 -20.24 6.93
CA SER A 161 -7.27 -19.68 7.90
C SER A 161 -7.54 -18.19 7.62
N LEU A 162 -6.49 -17.44 7.31
CA LEU A 162 -6.55 -16.01 6.97
C LEU A 162 -7.41 -15.74 5.72
N LYS A 163 -7.35 -16.60 4.70
CA LYS A 163 -8.18 -16.49 3.49
C LYS A 163 -9.69 -16.57 3.76
N LEU A 164 -10.08 -17.18 4.89
CA LEU A 164 -11.47 -17.35 5.32
C LEU A 164 -11.92 -16.27 6.32
N ASP A 165 -10.99 -15.45 6.81
CA ASP A 165 -11.27 -14.38 7.76
C ASP A 165 -12.06 -13.24 7.07
N LYS A 166 -13.23 -12.93 7.63
CA LYS A 166 -14.15 -11.89 7.13
C LYS A 166 -14.07 -10.57 7.89
N SER A 167 -13.06 -10.41 8.75
CA SER A 167 -12.81 -9.13 9.41
C SER A 167 -12.44 -8.06 8.37
N GLU A 168 -12.48 -6.79 8.78
CA GLU A 168 -12.32 -5.67 7.86
C GLU A 168 -10.91 -5.59 7.22
N ARG A 169 -9.87 -5.97 7.98
CA ARG A 169 -8.46 -5.89 7.54
C ARG A 169 -7.59 -7.09 8.01
N PRO A 170 -7.96 -8.33 7.67
CA PRO A 170 -7.27 -9.53 8.15
C PRO A 170 -5.80 -9.59 7.74
N TYR A 171 -5.46 -9.28 6.49
CA TYR A 171 -4.10 -9.35 5.97
C TYR A 171 -3.19 -8.27 6.58
N GLN A 172 -3.69 -7.03 6.75
CA GLN A 172 -2.95 -5.98 7.44
C GLN A 172 -2.68 -6.37 8.90
N ARG A 173 -3.69 -6.88 9.62
CA ARG A 173 -3.55 -7.34 11.02
C ARG A 173 -2.55 -8.48 11.15
N TYR A 174 -2.61 -9.46 10.24
CA TYR A 174 -1.69 -10.59 10.24
C TYR A 174 -0.24 -10.13 10.01
N LEU A 175 0.00 -9.22 9.07
CA LEU A 175 1.33 -8.68 8.82
C LEU A 175 1.86 -7.88 10.03
N LEU A 176 1.02 -7.03 10.65
CA LEU A 176 1.36 -6.31 11.87
C LEU A 176 1.69 -7.25 13.03
N ASP A 177 0.93 -8.33 13.18
CA ASP A 177 1.18 -9.35 14.20
C ASP A 177 2.53 -10.06 13.97
N LEU A 178 2.88 -10.42 12.72
CA LEU A 178 4.22 -10.96 12.41
C LEU A 178 5.33 -9.98 12.77
N VAL A 179 5.18 -8.70 12.43
CA VAL A 179 6.15 -7.66 12.82
C VAL A 179 6.26 -7.59 14.35
N ARG A 180 5.14 -7.51 15.07
CA ARG A 180 5.09 -7.42 16.54
C ARG A 180 5.73 -8.63 17.23
N ARG A 181 5.52 -9.83 16.71
CA ARG A 181 6.04 -11.08 17.33
C ARG A 181 7.50 -11.38 16.99
N TYR A 182 8.07 -10.73 15.99
CA TYR A 182 9.45 -11.01 15.57
C TYR A 182 10.47 -10.85 16.72
N LYS A 183 11.18 -11.91 17.07
CA LYS A 183 12.21 -11.87 18.09
C LYS A 183 13.43 -11.16 17.53
N VAL A 184 13.75 -10.00 18.12
CA VAL A 184 14.97 -9.25 17.80
C VAL A 184 16.18 -10.14 18.09
N VAL A 185 16.93 -10.49 17.04
CA VAL A 185 18.18 -11.24 17.13
C VAL A 185 19.35 -10.27 17.14
N SER A 186 20.22 -10.37 18.14
CA SER A 186 21.43 -9.55 18.25
C SER A 186 22.66 -10.34 17.84
N PHE A 187 23.53 -9.75 17.02
CA PHE A 187 24.83 -10.31 16.68
C PHE A 187 25.93 -9.45 17.28
N LYS A 188 26.79 -10.03 18.14
CA LYS A 188 27.89 -9.32 18.83
C LYS A 188 27.44 -7.99 19.47
N ASN A 189 26.36 -8.02 20.26
CA ASN A 189 25.76 -6.86 20.94
C ASN A 189 25.21 -5.74 20.03
N ASN A 190 25.16 -5.95 18.72
CA ASN A 190 24.38 -5.10 17.81
C ASN A 190 23.07 -5.81 17.45
N PRO A 191 21.90 -5.28 17.84
CA PRO A 191 20.62 -5.82 17.40
C PRO A 191 20.55 -5.74 15.86
N ALA A 192 20.28 -6.87 15.20
CA ALA A 192 20.10 -6.92 13.75
C ALA A 192 18.81 -6.20 13.30
N PHE A 193 17.89 -5.97 14.25
CA PHE A 193 16.60 -5.30 14.05
C PHE A 193 16.14 -4.70 15.39
N THR A 194 16.16 -3.39 15.55
CA THR A 194 15.81 -2.75 16.85
C THR A 194 14.30 -2.70 17.07
N SER A 195 13.89 -2.46 18.32
CA SER A 195 12.49 -2.13 18.64
C SER A 195 12.01 -0.87 17.91
N GLN A 196 12.91 0.09 17.68
CA GLN A 196 12.64 1.30 16.92
C GLN A 196 12.30 0.96 15.46
N ILE A 197 13.14 0.17 14.79
CA ILE A 197 12.88 -0.30 13.42
C ILE A 197 11.55 -1.06 13.34
N LYS A 198 11.25 -1.90 14.34
CA LYS A 198 9.99 -2.63 14.40
C LYS A 198 8.78 -1.68 14.47
N LYS A 199 8.85 -0.65 15.32
CA LYS A 199 7.80 0.37 15.46
C LYS A 199 7.60 1.17 14.18
N GLU A 200 8.68 1.49 13.48
CA GLU A 200 8.62 2.18 12.18
C GLU A 200 7.96 1.31 11.10
N PHE A 201 8.24 0.01 11.12
CA PHE A 201 7.56 -0.98 10.28
C PHE A 201 6.05 -1.00 10.53
N GLU A 202 5.65 -1.07 11.80
CA GLU A 202 4.23 -1.08 12.19
C GLU A 202 3.53 0.19 11.70
N MET A 203 4.10 1.36 11.99
CA MET A 203 3.55 2.65 11.54
C MET A 203 3.46 2.72 10.02
N SER A 204 4.45 2.20 9.30
CA SER A 204 4.43 2.21 7.83
C SER A 204 3.33 1.32 7.26
N ILE A 205 3.13 0.13 7.83
CA ILE A 205 2.03 -0.76 7.43
C ILE A 205 0.68 -0.12 7.71
N GLU A 206 0.50 0.50 8.88
CA GLU A 206 -0.76 1.13 9.28
C GLU A 206 -1.10 2.36 8.42
N MET A 207 -0.11 3.22 8.16
CA MET A 207 -0.32 4.49 7.47
C MET A 207 -0.34 4.37 5.95
N ASN A 208 0.38 3.41 5.38
CA ASN A 208 0.68 3.42 3.95
C ASN A 208 0.20 2.18 3.18
N LEU A 209 -0.11 1.05 3.84
CA LEU A 209 -0.57 -0.15 3.13
C LEU A 209 -2.08 -0.34 3.28
N LYS A 210 -2.77 -0.43 2.15
CA LYS A 210 -4.17 -0.86 2.07
C LYS A 210 -4.27 -2.38 2.21
N GLU A 211 -5.47 -2.85 2.55
CA GLU A 211 -5.73 -4.27 2.79
C GLU A 211 -5.47 -5.16 1.56
N ASN A 212 -5.83 -4.68 0.36
CA ASN A 212 -5.57 -5.39 -0.90
C ASN A 212 -4.06 -5.52 -1.19
N GLU A 213 -3.26 -4.51 -0.83
CA GLU A 213 -1.81 -4.54 -0.95
C GLU A 213 -1.20 -5.55 0.03
N CYS A 214 -1.64 -5.53 1.30
CA CYS A 214 -1.23 -6.53 2.29
C CYS A 214 -1.57 -7.96 1.82
N LYS A 215 -2.78 -8.16 1.26
CA LYS A 215 -3.19 -9.43 0.68
C LYS A 215 -2.25 -9.87 -0.45
N SER A 216 -1.93 -8.97 -1.38
CA SER A 216 -1.02 -9.29 -2.49
C SER A 216 0.36 -9.72 -1.99
N LEU A 217 0.92 -9.00 -1.01
CA LEU A 217 2.21 -9.36 -0.40
C LEU A 217 2.18 -10.73 0.27
N ILE A 218 1.12 -11.01 1.02
CA ILE A 218 0.99 -12.27 1.78
C ILE A 218 0.65 -13.45 0.86
N VAL A 219 -0.08 -13.27 -0.24
CA VAL A 219 -0.43 -14.36 -1.15
C VAL A 219 0.71 -14.67 -2.13
N ASN A 220 1.47 -13.66 -2.55
CA ASN A 220 2.56 -13.79 -3.51
C ASN A 220 3.95 -13.95 -2.85
N TYR A 221 4.00 -14.56 -1.66
CA TYR A 221 5.23 -14.67 -0.86
C TYR A 221 6.37 -15.38 -1.59
N ASP A 222 6.09 -16.37 -2.45
CA ASP A 222 7.14 -17.15 -3.12
C ASP A 222 7.95 -16.31 -4.11
N GLU A 223 7.26 -15.42 -4.83
CA GLU A 223 7.90 -14.51 -5.79
C GLU A 223 8.71 -13.44 -5.05
N LEU A 224 8.16 -12.90 -3.96
CA LEU A 224 8.86 -11.97 -3.07
C LEU A 224 10.12 -12.59 -2.48
N ILE A 225 10.06 -13.84 -2.00
CA ILE A 225 11.24 -14.55 -1.48
C ILE A 225 12.32 -14.66 -2.56
N LYS A 226 11.97 -15.08 -3.79
CA LYS A 226 12.94 -15.23 -4.89
C LYS A 226 13.63 -13.91 -5.24
N LYS A 227 12.88 -12.81 -5.25
CA LYS A 227 13.41 -11.49 -5.57
C LYS A 227 14.22 -10.87 -4.42
N ILE A 228 13.83 -11.13 -3.18
CA ILE A 228 14.62 -10.79 -2.01
C ILE A 228 15.95 -11.60 -2.04
N GLU A 229 15.90 -12.88 -2.37
CA GLU A 229 17.09 -13.73 -2.52
C GLU A 229 18.00 -13.27 -3.68
N SER A 230 17.45 -12.84 -4.83
CA SER A 230 18.28 -12.36 -5.96
C SER A 230 19.07 -11.09 -5.66
N LYS A 231 18.67 -10.33 -4.64
CA LYS A 231 19.37 -9.12 -4.17
C LYS A 231 20.34 -9.42 -3.02
N MET A 232 20.46 -10.67 -2.58
CA MET A 232 21.41 -11.11 -1.56
C MET A 232 22.54 -11.95 -2.15
N THR A 233 23.71 -11.95 -1.49
CA THR A 233 24.81 -12.84 -1.89
C THR A 233 24.50 -14.29 -1.51
N THR A 234 25.03 -15.24 -2.26
CA THR A 234 24.87 -16.69 -2.01
C THR A 234 25.25 -17.09 -0.58
N ILE A 235 26.27 -16.44 0.00
CA ILE A 235 26.73 -16.67 1.37
C ILE A 235 25.66 -16.27 2.39
N ILE A 236 25.01 -15.13 2.18
CA ILE A 236 23.92 -14.65 3.04
C ILE A 236 22.74 -15.63 2.94
N ILE A 237 22.31 -15.96 1.72
CA ILE A 237 21.20 -16.91 1.50
C ILE A 237 21.50 -18.24 2.21
N TYR A 238 22.69 -18.81 2.00
CA TYR A 238 23.08 -20.08 2.61
C TYR A 238 23.05 -20.04 4.14
N SER A 239 23.51 -18.94 4.73
CA SER A 239 23.58 -18.75 6.20
C SER A 239 22.18 -18.61 6.82
N HIS A 240 21.24 -18.03 6.10
CA HIS A 240 19.92 -17.69 6.63
C HIS A 240 18.81 -18.68 6.23
N LYS A 241 18.99 -19.46 5.15
CA LYS A 241 18.00 -20.45 4.68
C LYS A 241 17.73 -21.58 5.68
N LYS A 242 18.71 -21.93 6.51
CA LYS A 242 18.60 -23.01 7.53
C LYS A 242 17.97 -22.55 8.84
N ILE A 243 17.74 -21.25 9.02
CA ILE A 243 17.11 -20.73 10.23
C ILE A 243 15.63 -21.15 10.23
N ASP A 244 15.19 -21.73 11.35
CA ASP A 244 13.79 -22.04 11.61
C ASP A 244 13.03 -20.75 11.94
N THR A 245 12.12 -20.37 11.07
CA THR A 245 11.34 -19.15 11.18
C THR A 245 10.40 -19.17 12.38
N LYS A 246 9.94 -20.33 12.87
CA LYS A 246 9.10 -20.41 14.08
C LYS A 246 9.83 -19.91 15.34
N THR A 247 11.16 -20.05 15.38
CA THR A 247 11.98 -19.52 16.48
C THR A 247 12.07 -17.99 16.45
N LEU A 248 11.90 -17.39 15.28
CA LEU A 248 11.91 -15.95 15.06
C LEU A 248 10.53 -15.33 15.29
N PHE A 249 9.44 -16.06 15.07
CA PHE A 249 8.06 -15.58 15.24
C PHE A 249 7.29 -16.48 16.22
N PRO A 250 7.61 -16.42 17.53
CA PRO A 250 6.88 -17.21 18.52
C PRO A 250 5.41 -16.81 18.56
N LYS A 251 4.51 -17.80 18.55
CA LYS A 251 3.08 -17.56 18.82
C LYS A 251 2.92 -16.99 20.22
N GLN A 252 2.10 -15.96 20.36
CA GLN A 252 1.69 -15.47 21.68
C GLN A 252 0.92 -16.61 22.37
N LYS A 253 1.32 -16.93 23.61
CA LYS A 253 0.62 -17.91 24.45
C LYS A 253 -0.71 -17.33 24.93
#